data_AF-A0A946AI60-F1
#
_entry.id   AF-A0A946AI60-F1
#
_cell.length_a   1.000
_cell.length_b   1.000
_cell.length_c   1.000
_cell.angle_alpha   90.00
_cell.angle_beta   90.00
_cell.angle_gamma   90.00
#
_symmetry.space_group_name_H-M   'P 1'
#
loop_
_entity.id
_entity.type
_entity.pdbx_description
1 polymer ?
#
loop_
_entity_poly.entity_id
_entity_poly.type
_entity_poly.pdbx_seq_one_letter_code
_entity_poly.pdbx_strand_id
1 'polypeptide(L)'
;MVMYVARLLKFLRFFGRLVGATGPLMLTACNSEIYVRDGVTDGDTFYLAERALTDDGPVLQSWVRYSLTKSTCQLQIGGENPARASSLECELSSRRMLLDAWNERKHETPDIEDSYLDELVEVQRAGFLSEYVVRHFRKNHWELPQDIDGRGYRRWQRHRLPNHKPDMRIIGSWNYARKVSP
;
A
#
# COMPACT_ATOMS: atom_id res chain seq x y z
N MET A 1 16.28 24.24 9.46
CA MET A 1 15.10 23.45 9.04
C MET A 1 15.18 23.32 7.53
N VAL A 2 15.72 22.21 7.03
CA VAL A 2 16.00 22.06 5.60
C VAL A 2 14.90 21.19 4.98
N MET A 3 14.03 21.82 4.19
CA MET A 3 13.14 21.14 3.25
C MET A 3 14.00 20.54 2.14
N TYR A 4 14.08 19.21 2.07
CA TYR A 4 14.61 18.54 0.88
C TYR A 4 13.46 17.96 0.07
N VAL A 5 13.17 18.64 -1.03
CA VAL A 5 12.36 18.14 -2.14
C VAL A 5 13.17 17.02 -2.81
N ALA A 6 12.69 15.77 -2.71
CA ALA A 6 13.29 14.63 -3.39
C ALA A 6 13.15 14.80 -4.91
N ARG A 7 14.21 15.33 -5.53
CA ARG A 7 14.34 15.50 -6.98
C ARG A 7 14.84 14.19 -7.57
N LEU A 8 13.93 13.30 -7.95
CA LEU A 8 14.25 12.05 -8.64
C LEU A 8 14.62 12.36 -10.10
N LEU A 9 15.88 12.71 -10.34
CA LEU A 9 16.44 12.98 -11.65
C LEU A 9 17.88 12.48 -11.66
N LYS A 10 18.09 11.28 -12.21
CA LYS A 10 19.29 10.86 -12.99
C LYS A 10 19.26 9.34 -13.22
N PHE A 11 18.60 8.92 -14.28
CA PHE A 11 19.00 7.71 -15.02
C PHE A 11 18.62 7.94 -16.48
N LEU A 12 19.57 8.45 -17.27
CA LEU A 12 19.56 8.41 -18.74
C LEU A 12 20.93 8.89 -19.23
N ARG A 13 21.92 8.00 -19.14
CA ARG A 13 23.13 8.05 -19.95
C ARG A 13 23.47 6.63 -20.38
N PHE A 14 23.03 6.29 -21.60
CA PHE A 14 23.71 5.46 -22.61
C PHE A 14 22.63 4.84 -23.51
N PHE A 15 22.51 5.31 -24.75
CA PHE A 15 22.73 4.52 -25.97
C PHE A 15 22.36 5.31 -27.23
N GLY A 16 23.31 5.37 -28.17
CA GLY A 16 23.10 5.18 -29.61
C GLY A 16 22.05 6.03 -30.35
N ARG A 17 22.54 6.96 -31.18
CA ARG A 17 21.89 7.36 -32.43
C ARG A 17 21.36 6.12 -33.18
N LEU A 18 20.05 6.03 -33.43
CA LEU A 18 19.53 5.62 -34.73
C LEU A 18 18.06 6.05 -34.91
N VAL A 19 17.76 6.38 -36.15
CA VAL A 19 16.60 7.07 -36.72
C VAL A 19 15.30 6.26 -36.62
N GLY A 20 14.18 6.96 -36.39
CA GLY A 20 12.89 6.65 -37.04
C GLY A 20 11.82 5.99 -36.18
N ALA A 21 10.86 6.79 -35.71
CA ALA A 21 9.40 6.51 -35.67
C ALA A 21 8.74 7.44 -34.63
N THR A 22 8.04 8.45 -35.12
CA THR A 22 7.17 9.32 -34.31
C THR A 22 5.92 8.55 -33.90
N GLY A 23 5.91 8.02 -32.67
CA GLY A 23 4.70 7.55 -31.98
C GLY A 23 4.44 8.45 -30.77
N PRO A 24 3.22 8.97 -30.56
CA PRO A 24 2.91 9.74 -29.36
C PRO A 24 2.93 8.81 -28.15
N LEU A 25 3.98 8.92 -27.34
CA LEU A 25 4.03 8.37 -25.99
C LEU A 25 2.95 9.08 -25.15
N MET A 26 1.81 8.42 -25.01
CA MET A 26 0.84 8.71 -23.95
C MET A 26 1.55 8.46 -22.61
N LEU A 27 2.05 9.53 -22.01
CA LEU A 27 2.43 9.56 -20.60
C LEU A 27 1.13 9.41 -19.80
N THR A 28 0.75 8.18 -19.47
CA THR A 28 -0.25 7.94 -18.44
C THR A 28 0.29 8.51 -17.13
N ALA A 29 -0.42 9.52 -16.63
CA ALA A 29 -0.06 10.28 -15.45
C ALA A 29 0.24 9.37 -14.25
N CYS A 30 1.42 9.54 -13.66
CA CYS A 30 1.59 9.27 -12.23
C CYS A 30 0.72 10.30 -11.51
N ASN A 31 -0.52 9.95 -11.14
CA ASN A 31 -1.31 10.77 -10.25
C ASN A 31 -0.70 10.70 -8.84
N SER A 32 0.39 11.44 -8.63
CA SER A 32 0.93 11.76 -7.31
C SER A 32 0.17 12.95 -6.72
N GLU A 33 -1.16 12.93 -6.79
CA GLU A 33 -1.96 13.90 -6.06
C GLU A 33 -1.93 13.49 -4.59
N ILE A 34 -0.99 14.08 -3.85
CA ILE A 34 -1.09 14.18 -2.41
C ILE A 34 -2.36 14.99 -2.15
N TYR A 35 -3.37 14.36 -1.57
CA TYR A 35 -4.62 15.02 -1.18
C TYR A 35 -4.29 16.14 -0.18
N VAL A 36 -4.26 17.37 -0.68
CA VAL A 36 -4.28 18.58 0.15
C VAL A 36 -5.70 19.09 0.14
N ARG A 37 -6.46 18.78 1.19
CA ARG A 37 -7.76 19.41 1.44
C ARG A 37 -7.50 20.77 2.10
N ASP A 38 -8.00 21.84 1.48
CA ASP A 38 -8.15 23.19 2.03
C ASP A 38 -6.89 23.96 2.49
N GLY A 39 -5.69 23.61 2.00
CA GLY A 39 -4.48 24.44 2.20
C GLY A 39 -3.97 24.54 3.65
N VAL A 40 -4.61 23.82 4.57
CA VAL A 40 -4.22 23.63 5.97
C VAL A 40 -4.47 22.16 6.26
N THR A 41 -3.43 21.36 6.49
CA THR A 41 -3.60 20.05 7.11
C THR A 41 -4.24 20.29 8.47
N ASP A 42 -5.45 19.79 8.72
CA ASP A 42 -6.15 19.86 10.02
C ASP A 42 -5.42 19.06 11.12
N GLY A 43 -4.13 19.32 11.34
CA GLY A 43 -3.30 18.68 12.36
C GLY A 43 -2.95 17.21 12.10
N ASP A 44 -3.59 16.56 11.13
CA ASP A 44 -3.43 15.12 10.87
C ASP A 44 -2.32 14.87 9.85
N THR A 45 -1.12 14.63 10.35
CA THR A 45 0.04 14.25 9.53
C THR A 45 0.43 12.81 9.83
N PHE A 46 0.51 11.98 8.79
CA PHE A 46 1.09 10.64 8.87
C PHE A 46 2.60 10.72 8.63
N TYR A 47 3.38 10.35 9.63
CA TYR A 47 4.83 10.33 9.56
C TYR A 47 5.29 8.93 9.23
N LEU A 48 6.18 8.80 8.25
CA LEU A 48 6.88 7.55 8.01
C LEU A 48 7.94 7.33 9.09
N ALA A 49 8.21 6.07 9.41
CA ALA A 49 9.35 5.72 10.24
C ALA A 49 10.65 6.20 9.56
N GLU A 50 11.60 6.74 10.32
CA GLU A 50 12.85 7.31 9.77
C GLU A 50 13.59 6.34 8.84
N ARG A 51 13.66 5.05 9.22
CA ARG A 51 14.26 4.01 8.37
C ARG A 51 13.65 3.92 6.96
N ALA A 52 12.37 4.24 6.79
CA ALA A 52 11.71 4.19 5.49
C ALA A 52 12.20 5.30 4.52
N LEU A 53 12.90 6.31 5.04
CA LEU A 53 13.47 7.40 4.24
C LEU A 53 14.84 7.04 3.64
N THR A 54 15.50 6.01 4.17
CA THR A 54 16.87 5.64 3.80
C THR A 54 17.04 4.19 3.37
N ASP A 55 16.12 3.31 3.77
CA ASP A 55 16.10 1.89 3.39
C ASP A 55 15.15 1.67 2.20
N ASP A 56 15.74 1.48 1.02
CA ASP A 56 15.03 1.20 -0.23
C ASP A 56 14.66 -0.29 -0.39
N GLY A 57 14.80 -1.09 0.67
CA GLY A 57 14.49 -2.51 0.68
C GLY A 57 13.07 -2.79 0.17
N PRO A 58 12.90 -3.71 -0.79
CA PRO A 58 11.64 -3.86 -1.52
C PRO A 58 10.47 -4.29 -0.62
N VAL A 59 10.74 -5.11 0.40
CA VAL A 59 9.75 -5.50 1.41
C VAL A 59 9.30 -4.27 2.20
N LEU A 60 10.24 -3.48 2.72
CA LEU A 60 9.92 -2.28 3.50
C LEU A 60 9.12 -1.27 2.66
N GLN A 61 9.57 -1.00 1.44
CA GLN A 61 8.93 -0.04 0.55
C GLN A 61 7.52 -0.49 0.11
N SER A 62 7.28 -1.80 -0.04
CA SER A 62 5.94 -2.33 -0.25
C SER A 62 5.02 -2.05 0.94
N TRP A 63 5.53 -2.28 2.17
CA TRP A 63 4.80 -1.95 3.40
C TRP A 63 4.60 -0.45 3.63
N VAL A 64 5.49 0.40 3.13
CA VAL A 64 5.30 1.86 3.11
C VAL A 64 4.08 2.21 2.24
N ARG A 65 3.98 1.67 1.02
CA ARG A 65 2.81 1.93 0.15
C ARG A 65 1.50 1.45 0.78
N TYR A 66 1.51 0.27 1.42
CA TYR A 66 0.40 -0.22 2.22
C TYR A 66 0.00 0.77 3.32
N SER A 67 0.97 1.25 4.10
CA SER A 67 0.74 2.13 5.25
C SER A 67 0.16 3.47 4.84
N LEU A 68 0.68 4.06 3.76
CA LEU A 68 0.17 5.31 3.20
C LEU A 68 -1.27 5.15 2.70
N THR A 69 -1.54 4.11 1.90
CA THR A 69 -2.90 3.84 1.39
C THR A 69 -3.90 3.65 2.53
N LYS A 70 -3.51 2.89 3.56
CA LYS A 70 -4.35 2.64 4.73
C LYS A 70 -4.60 3.91 5.53
N SER A 71 -3.59 4.75 5.71
CA SER A 71 -3.71 6.05 6.38
C SER A 71 -4.63 7.01 5.64
N THR A 72 -4.51 7.10 4.31
CA THR A 72 -5.40 7.94 3.48
C THR A 72 -6.84 7.49 3.58
N CYS A 73 -7.09 6.19 3.48
CA CYS A 73 -8.43 5.63 3.63
C CYS A 73 -9.01 5.87 5.03
N GLN A 74 -8.20 5.72 6.09
CA GLN A 74 -8.59 6.06 7.46
C GLN A 74 -9.08 7.50 7.59
N LEU A 75 -8.39 8.45 6.98
CA LEU A 75 -8.81 9.85 6.96
C LEU A 75 -10.10 10.07 6.18
N GLN A 76 -10.28 9.37 5.06
CA GLN A 76 -11.48 9.49 4.23
C GLN A 76 -12.74 8.98 4.93
N ILE A 77 -12.63 7.90 5.72
CA ILE A 77 -13.74 7.42 6.55
C ILE A 77 -13.99 8.40 7.72
N GLY A 78 -12.93 9.03 8.23
CA GLY A 78 -13.00 9.97 9.35
C GLY A 78 -13.16 9.28 10.70
N GLY A 79 -13.58 10.06 11.70
CA GLY A 79 -13.70 9.61 13.10
C GLY A 79 -12.81 10.40 14.05
N GLU A 80 -12.80 10.01 15.32
CA GLU A 80 -11.92 10.62 16.31
C GLU A 80 -10.46 10.27 16.04
N ASN A 81 -9.57 11.25 16.23
CA ASN A 81 -8.13 11.04 16.09
C ASN A 81 -7.55 10.34 17.33
N PRO A 82 -6.75 9.25 17.20
CA PRO A 82 -6.23 8.65 15.96
C PRO A 82 -7.30 8.06 15.05
N ALA A 83 -7.32 8.44 13.76
CA ALA A 83 -8.21 7.81 12.78
C ALA A 83 -7.87 6.30 12.68
N ARG A 84 -8.62 5.48 13.43
CA ARG A 84 -8.53 4.02 13.42
C ARG A 84 -9.69 3.38 12.66
N ALA A 85 -10.48 4.19 11.98
CA ALA A 85 -11.55 3.73 11.14
C ALA A 85 -11.02 2.72 10.11
N SER A 86 -11.81 1.70 9.82
CA SER A 86 -11.43 0.69 8.85
C SER A 86 -12.69 0.06 8.28
N SER A 87 -12.61 -0.30 7.01
CA SER A 87 -13.61 -1.06 6.28
C SER A 87 -12.93 -2.18 5.50
N LEU A 88 -13.73 -3.11 4.97
CA LEU A 88 -13.24 -4.14 4.05
C LEU A 88 -12.53 -3.52 2.85
N GLU A 89 -13.15 -2.52 2.23
CA GLU A 89 -12.60 -1.81 1.07
C GLU A 89 -11.26 -1.15 1.38
N CYS A 90 -11.15 -0.55 2.57
CA CYS A 90 -9.92 0.06 3.04
C CYS A 90 -8.75 -0.92 3.07
N GLU A 91 -8.99 -2.09 3.66
CA GLU A 91 -7.99 -3.15 3.78
C GLU A 91 -7.66 -3.76 2.41
N LEU A 92 -8.66 -3.95 1.54
CA LEU A 92 -8.46 -4.48 0.19
C LEU A 92 -7.65 -3.53 -0.69
N SER A 93 -8.01 -2.25 -0.70
CA SER A 93 -7.27 -1.23 -1.45
C SER A 93 -5.81 -1.17 -1.01
N SER A 94 -5.59 -1.14 0.30
CA SER A 94 -4.23 -1.11 0.87
C SER A 94 -3.42 -2.36 0.52
N ARG A 95 -4.03 -3.55 0.57
CA ARG A 95 -3.36 -4.81 0.21
C ARG A 95 -3.11 -4.95 -1.29
N ARG A 96 -3.99 -4.42 -2.14
CA ARG A 96 -3.72 -4.34 -3.58
C ARG A 96 -2.49 -3.48 -3.83
N MET A 97 -2.43 -2.28 -3.23
CA MET A 97 -1.25 -1.43 -3.35
C MET A 97 0.03 -2.07 -2.78
N LEU A 98 -0.08 -2.86 -1.70
CA LEU A 98 1.04 -3.67 -1.18
C LEU A 98 1.57 -4.65 -2.22
N LEU A 99 0.66 -5.39 -2.87
CA LEU A 99 0.99 -6.42 -3.85
C LEU A 99 1.48 -5.82 -5.18
N ASP A 100 0.91 -4.70 -5.60
CA ASP A 100 1.38 -3.98 -6.78
C ASP A 100 2.83 -3.52 -6.58
N ALA A 101 3.13 -2.92 -5.42
CA ALA A 101 4.50 -2.54 -5.07
C ALA A 101 5.47 -3.73 -5.02
N TRP A 102 5.03 -4.85 -4.45
CA TRP A 102 5.84 -6.07 -4.38
C TRP A 102 6.12 -6.64 -5.77
N ASN A 103 5.09 -6.73 -6.62
CA ASN A 103 5.20 -7.26 -7.98
C ASN A 103 6.07 -6.37 -8.88
N GLU A 104 5.99 -5.05 -8.75
CA GLU A 104 6.90 -4.11 -9.43
C GLU A 104 8.37 -4.43 -9.07
N ARG A 105 8.66 -4.63 -7.78
CA ARG A 105 10.02 -4.96 -7.32
C ARG A 105 10.47 -6.35 -7.76
N LYS A 106 9.58 -7.35 -7.74
CA LYS A 106 9.88 -8.70 -8.27
C LYS A 106 10.16 -8.67 -9.76
N HIS A 107 9.54 -7.77 -10.52
CA HIS A 107 9.82 -7.60 -11.94
C HIS A 107 11.23 -7.02 -12.17
N GLU A 108 11.63 -6.03 -11.36
CA GLU A 108 12.96 -5.42 -11.43
C GLU A 108 14.08 -6.33 -10.90
N THR A 109 13.80 -7.10 -9.84
CA THR A 109 14.76 -7.98 -9.17
C THR A 109 14.09 -9.33 -8.85
N PRO A 110 14.14 -10.32 -9.76
CA PRO A 110 13.39 -11.58 -9.62
C PRO A 110 13.73 -12.41 -8.38
N ASP A 111 14.96 -12.29 -7.86
CA ASP A 111 15.47 -13.13 -6.77
C ASP A 111 15.11 -12.62 -5.36
N ILE A 112 14.40 -11.50 -5.23
CA ILE A 112 13.92 -11.06 -3.91
C ILE A 112 12.78 -11.98 -3.45
N GLU A 113 12.75 -12.31 -2.17
CA GLU A 113 11.75 -13.21 -1.60
C GLU A 113 11.23 -12.65 -0.28
N ASP A 114 9.95 -12.83 -0.03
CA ASP A 114 9.34 -12.63 1.28
C ASP A 114 8.16 -13.60 1.38
N SER A 115 8.28 -14.60 2.25
CA SER A 115 7.30 -15.69 2.37
C SER A 115 5.85 -15.19 2.48
N TYR A 116 5.60 -14.10 3.19
CA TYR A 116 4.25 -13.59 3.36
C TYR A 116 3.76 -12.87 2.11
N LEU A 117 4.58 -12.02 1.49
CA LEU A 117 4.20 -11.30 0.28
C LEU A 117 4.02 -12.24 -0.90
N ASP A 118 4.90 -13.24 -1.04
CA ASP A 118 4.81 -14.26 -2.09
C ASP A 118 3.55 -15.14 -1.91
N GLU A 119 3.23 -15.55 -0.67
CA GLU A 119 1.97 -16.25 -0.38
C GLU A 119 0.74 -15.36 -0.63
N LEU A 120 0.80 -14.07 -0.32
CA LEU A 120 -0.30 -13.14 -0.56
C LEU A 120 -0.52 -12.88 -2.06
N VAL A 121 0.54 -12.90 -2.87
CA VAL A 121 0.43 -12.89 -4.34
C VAL A 121 -0.35 -14.12 -4.82
N GLU A 122 -0.08 -15.31 -4.27
CA GLU A 122 -0.84 -16.53 -4.62
C GLU A 122 -2.32 -16.43 -4.24
N VAL A 123 -2.65 -15.82 -3.10
CA VAL A 123 -4.03 -15.50 -2.71
C VAL A 123 -4.70 -14.61 -3.76
N GLN A 124 -4.04 -13.54 -4.19
CA GLN A 124 -4.58 -12.61 -5.19
C GLN A 124 -4.77 -13.30 -6.55
N ARG A 125 -3.78 -14.08 -7.00
CA ARG A 125 -3.85 -14.85 -8.26
C ARG A 125 -4.97 -15.87 -8.25
N ALA A 126 -5.28 -16.46 -7.10
CA ALA A 126 -6.39 -17.38 -6.93
C ALA A 126 -7.76 -16.68 -6.84
N GLY A 127 -7.81 -15.34 -6.84
CA GLY A 127 -9.04 -14.57 -6.73
C GLY A 127 -9.61 -14.48 -5.31
N PHE A 128 -8.86 -14.90 -4.27
CA PHE A 128 -9.36 -15.01 -2.89
C PHE A 128 -8.94 -13.84 -1.98
N LEU A 129 -8.52 -12.70 -2.52
CA LEU A 129 -8.01 -11.60 -1.69
C LEU A 129 -9.10 -11.02 -0.76
N SER A 130 -10.35 -10.96 -1.22
CA SER A 130 -11.50 -10.52 -0.41
C SER A 130 -11.75 -11.47 0.76
N GLU A 131 -11.85 -12.77 0.49
CA GLU A 131 -12.05 -13.82 1.49
C GLU A 131 -10.91 -13.88 2.50
N TYR A 132 -9.67 -13.68 2.02
CA TYR A 132 -8.48 -13.59 2.83
C TYR A 132 -8.58 -12.43 3.83
N VAL A 133 -8.96 -11.24 3.36
CA VAL A 133 -9.13 -10.06 4.21
C VAL A 133 -10.22 -10.28 5.24
N VAL A 134 -11.37 -10.79 4.82
CA VAL A 134 -12.50 -11.07 5.72
C VAL A 134 -12.13 -12.11 6.78
N ARG A 135 -11.39 -13.15 6.41
CA ARG A 135 -11.00 -14.21 7.35
C ARG A 135 -10.05 -13.72 8.44
N HIS A 136 -9.11 -12.85 8.09
CA HIS A 136 -7.95 -12.53 8.95
C HIS A 136 -8.01 -11.15 9.58
N PHE A 137 -8.67 -10.18 8.95
CA PHE A 137 -8.62 -8.76 9.37
C PHE A 137 -9.97 -8.14 9.71
N ARG A 138 -11.07 -8.87 9.46
CA ARG A 138 -12.44 -8.39 9.70
C ARG A 138 -12.60 -7.78 11.08
N LYS A 139 -13.36 -6.69 11.11
CA LYS A 139 -13.94 -6.11 12.34
C LYS A 139 -15.44 -6.35 12.37
N ASN A 140 -16.01 -6.31 13.57
CA ASN A 140 -17.43 -6.60 13.79
C ASN A 140 -18.35 -5.61 13.05
N HIS A 141 -17.91 -4.37 12.90
CA HIS A 141 -18.65 -3.29 12.23
C HIS A 141 -18.44 -3.23 10.71
N TRP A 142 -17.66 -4.13 10.12
CA TRP A 142 -17.48 -4.13 8.67
C TRP A 142 -18.71 -4.68 7.96
N GLU A 143 -19.20 -3.91 6.99
CA GLU A 143 -20.16 -4.38 6.00
C GLU A 143 -19.45 -5.34 5.04
N LEU A 144 -20.08 -6.50 4.80
CA LEU A 144 -19.53 -7.56 3.97
C LEU A 144 -20.42 -7.79 2.75
N PRO A 145 -19.82 -7.96 1.55
CA PRO A 145 -20.54 -8.41 0.38
C PRO A 145 -21.18 -9.80 0.60
N GLN A 146 -22.32 -10.05 -0.04
CA GLN A 146 -23.04 -11.32 0.09
C GLN A 146 -22.34 -12.49 -0.62
N ASP A 147 -21.46 -12.19 -1.57
CA ASP A 147 -20.78 -13.12 -2.46
C ASP A 147 -19.41 -13.61 -1.95
N ILE A 148 -19.02 -13.28 -0.71
CA ILE A 148 -17.77 -13.76 -0.10
C ILE A 148 -17.78 -15.30 0.03
N ASP A 149 -16.91 -15.98 -0.72
CA ASP A 149 -16.80 -17.44 -0.69
C ASP A 149 -15.80 -17.94 0.37
N GLY A 150 -16.17 -17.73 1.64
CA GLY A 150 -15.35 -18.19 2.77
C GLY A 150 -15.17 -19.72 2.85
N ARG A 151 -15.97 -20.53 2.12
CA ARG A 151 -15.79 -21.99 2.06
C ARG A 151 -14.79 -22.38 0.98
N GLY A 152 -14.90 -21.81 -0.22
CA GLY A 152 -13.95 -22.01 -1.31
C GLY A 152 -12.55 -21.59 -0.91
N TYR A 153 -12.41 -20.38 -0.34
CA TYR A 153 -11.12 -19.91 0.16
C TYR A 153 -10.52 -20.85 1.22
N ARG A 154 -11.29 -21.29 2.22
CA ARG A 154 -10.77 -22.24 3.24
C ARG A 154 -10.32 -23.56 2.64
N ARG A 155 -11.02 -24.07 1.62
CA ARG A 155 -10.63 -25.31 0.93
C ARG A 155 -9.29 -25.10 0.19
N TRP A 156 -9.17 -23.99 -0.53
CA TRP A 156 -7.94 -23.62 -1.24
C TRP A 156 -6.77 -23.40 -0.28
N GLN A 157 -6.98 -22.62 0.79
CA GLN A 157 -5.96 -22.27 1.79
C GLN A 157 -5.33 -23.50 2.43
N ARG A 158 -6.11 -24.53 2.78
CA ARG A 158 -5.58 -25.75 3.42
C ARG A 158 -4.55 -26.49 2.57
N HIS A 159 -4.68 -26.42 1.24
CA HIS A 159 -3.79 -27.14 0.32
C HIS A 159 -2.62 -26.28 -0.13
N ARG A 160 -2.84 -24.96 -0.27
CA ARG A 160 -1.83 -24.04 -0.82
C ARG A 160 -1.02 -23.33 0.26
N LEU A 161 -1.63 -23.05 1.41
CA LEU A 161 -1.11 -22.17 2.45
C LEU A 161 -1.32 -22.78 3.87
N PRO A 162 -0.84 -24.02 4.13
CA PRO A 162 -1.14 -24.73 5.37
C PRO A 162 -0.59 -24.03 6.62
N ASN A 163 0.53 -23.32 6.50
CA ASN A 163 1.22 -22.65 7.61
C ASN A 163 1.22 -21.12 7.49
N HIS A 164 0.40 -20.58 6.60
CA HIS A 164 0.35 -19.15 6.34
C HIS A 164 -0.04 -18.36 7.60
N LYS A 165 0.71 -17.30 7.87
CA LYS A 165 0.46 -16.37 8.97
C LYS A 165 0.10 -15.00 8.42
N PRO A 166 -1.09 -14.46 8.74
CA PRO A 166 -1.44 -13.12 8.31
C PRO A 166 -0.52 -12.09 8.96
N ASP A 167 -0.03 -11.13 8.16
CA ASP A 167 0.80 -10.03 8.62
C ASP A 167 0.13 -8.68 8.32
N MET A 168 0.46 -7.70 9.15
CA MET A 168 0.10 -6.30 8.99
C MET A 168 1.18 -5.43 9.62
N ARG A 169 1.88 -4.67 8.78
CA ARG A 169 2.92 -3.72 9.22
C ARG A 169 2.51 -2.31 8.87
N ILE A 170 2.43 -1.44 9.87
CA ILE A 170 2.28 0.01 9.68
C ILE A 170 3.67 0.64 9.84
N ILE A 171 4.19 1.20 8.77
CA ILE A 171 5.52 1.84 8.69
C ILE A 171 5.35 3.34 8.88
N GLY A 172 4.96 3.72 10.09
CA GLY A 172 4.70 5.11 10.43
C GLY A 172 3.71 5.29 11.56
N SER A 173 3.36 6.53 11.81
CA SER A 173 2.42 6.91 12.85
C SER A 173 1.80 8.28 12.57
N TRP A 174 0.57 8.47 13.02
CA TRP A 174 -0.04 9.79 13.13
C TRP A 174 0.61 10.59 14.27
N ASN A 175 1.03 11.82 14.01
CA ASN A 175 1.31 12.81 15.07
C ASN A 175 0.13 13.76 15.17
N TYR A 176 -0.10 14.29 16.36
CA TYR A 176 -1.14 15.26 16.62
C TYR A 176 -0.50 16.54 17.14
N ALA A 177 -0.79 17.67 16.50
CA ALA A 177 -0.66 18.93 17.21
C ALA A 177 -1.68 18.90 18.36
N ARG A 178 -1.21 18.85 19.62
CA ARG A 178 -2.07 19.20 20.76
C ARG A 178 -2.62 20.58 20.45
N LYS A 179 -3.95 20.76 20.47
CA LYS A 179 -4.56 22.09 20.50
C LYS A 179 -3.92 22.85 21.66
N VAL A 180 -2.98 23.74 21.37
CA VAL A 180 -2.58 24.78 22.31
C VAL A 180 -3.76 25.73 22.30
N SER A 181 -4.65 25.59 23.28
CA SER A 181 -5.65 26.62 23.55
C SER A 181 -4.92 27.93 23.84
N PRO A 182 -5.42 29.08 23.35
CA PRO A 182 -4.83 30.39 23.63
C PRO A 182 -4.86 30.74 25.13
#